data_AF-A0A655AUG0-F1
#
_entry.id   AF-A0A655AUG0-F1
#
_cell.length_a   1.000
_cell.length_b   1.000
_cell.length_c   1.000
_cell.angle_alpha   90.00
_cell.angle_beta   90.00
_cell.angle_gamma   90.00
#
_symmetry.space_group_name_H-M   'P 1'
#
loop_
_entity.id
_entity.type
_entity.pdbx_description
1 polymer ?
#
loop_
_entity_poly.entity_id
_entity_poly.type
_entity_poly.pdbx_seq_one_letter_code
_entity_poly.pdbx_strand_id
1 'polypeptide(L)'
;MGRIDPPTRWLLRELVYALLVKKDHAAAGKIVVLMGAVGTMKPETQAAKDLERFATPLTMQSLGDMSYADIGRQLSALADAYDVKLPRELVLIGKQFLYVERYMKLLAPRWQMMSDPQLTGYFANFMVEVSREHQSDIEV
;
A
#
# COMPACT_ATOMS: atom_id res chain seq x y z
N MET A 1 1.79 13.39 -16.62
CA MET A 1 2.12 13.24 -15.18
C MET A 1 1.21 12.16 -14.59
N GLY A 2 1.71 11.29 -13.71
CA GLY A 2 0.89 10.29 -12.99
C GLY A 2 0.59 8.96 -13.70
N ARG A 3 1.33 8.58 -14.75
CA ARG A 3 1.16 7.27 -15.39
C ARG A 3 2.07 6.24 -14.74
N ILE A 4 1.48 5.14 -14.29
CA ILE A 4 2.18 3.94 -13.85
C ILE A 4 2.29 3.04 -15.08
N ASP A 5 3.51 2.62 -15.41
CA ASP A 5 3.78 1.69 -16.50
C ASP A 5 3.12 0.32 -16.24
N PRO A 6 2.79 -0.47 -17.28
CA PRO A 6 2.07 -1.72 -17.10
C PRO A 6 2.75 -2.73 -16.16
N PRO A 7 4.08 -2.96 -16.23
CA PRO A 7 4.78 -3.83 -15.28
C PRO A 7 4.65 -3.38 -13.82
N THR A 8 4.90 -2.10 -13.54
CA THR A 8 4.78 -1.57 -12.17
C THR A 8 3.35 -1.60 -11.67
N ARG A 9 2.38 -1.40 -12.56
CA ARG A 9 0.95 -1.52 -12.22
C ARG A 9 0.59 -2.93 -11.78
N TRP A 10 1.12 -3.94 -12.47
CA TRP A 10 0.92 -5.33 -12.07
C TRP A 10 1.54 -5.60 -10.70
N LEU A 11 2.80 -5.22 -10.48
CA LEU A 11 3.48 -5.37 -9.17
C LEU A 11 2.73 -4.66 -8.03
N LEU A 12 2.14 -3.48 -8.28
CA LEU A 12 1.32 -2.80 -7.29
C LEU A 12 0.04 -3.57 -6.94
N ARG A 13 -0.60 -4.23 -7.91
CA ARG A 13 -1.78 -5.09 -7.66
C ARG A 13 -1.40 -6.32 -6.86
N GLU A 14 -0.27 -6.96 -7.20
CA GLU A 14 0.30 -8.06 -6.42
C GLU A 14 0.59 -7.64 -4.98
N LEU A 15 1.14 -6.44 -4.78
CA LEU A 15 1.42 -5.90 -3.46
C LEU A 15 0.13 -5.73 -2.64
N VAL A 16 -0.92 -5.17 -3.25
CA VAL A 16 -2.24 -5.03 -2.61
C VAL A 16 -2.83 -6.39 -2.25
N TYR A 17 -2.78 -7.36 -3.16
CA TYR A 17 -3.26 -8.71 -2.92
C TYR A 17 -2.52 -9.39 -1.76
N ALA A 18 -1.19 -9.33 -1.78
CA ALA A 18 -0.34 -9.89 -0.73
C ALA A 18 -0.65 -9.29 0.64
N LEU A 19 -0.78 -7.96 0.72
CA LEU A 19 -1.01 -7.26 1.99
C LEU A 19 -2.45 -7.40 2.51
N LEU A 20 -3.45 -7.26 1.65
CA LEU A 20 -4.85 -7.10 2.08
C LEU A 20 -5.70 -8.38 1.95
N VAL A 21 -5.36 -9.28 1.02
CA VAL A 21 -6.09 -10.55 0.81
C VAL A 21 -5.39 -11.70 1.51
N LYS A 22 -4.16 -11.99 1.11
CA LYS A 22 -3.40 -13.12 1.68
C LYS A 22 -2.81 -12.83 3.05
N LYS A 23 -2.58 -11.56 3.39
CA LYS A 23 -1.79 -11.13 4.56
C LYS A 23 -0.39 -11.76 4.56
N ASP A 24 0.18 -11.95 3.37
CA ASP A 24 1.52 -12.49 3.16
C ASP A 24 2.53 -11.34 3.09
N HIS A 25 3.05 -10.98 4.25
CA HIS A 25 4.03 -9.90 4.39
C HIS A 25 5.40 -10.26 3.80
N ALA A 26 5.75 -11.55 3.69
CA ALA A 26 7.00 -11.95 3.05
C ALA A 26 6.94 -11.72 1.53
N ALA A 27 5.82 -12.10 0.91
CA ALA A 27 5.58 -11.85 -0.52
C ALA A 27 5.54 -10.34 -0.82
N ALA A 28 4.85 -9.55 0.01
CA ALA A 28 4.81 -8.10 -0.13
C ALA A 28 6.21 -7.45 -0.10
N GLY A 29 7.09 -7.92 0.80
CA GLY A 29 8.49 -7.45 0.86
C GLY A 29 9.26 -7.73 -0.42
N LYS A 30 9.11 -8.92 -1.01
CA LYS A 30 9.73 -9.29 -2.29
C LYS A 30 9.24 -8.40 -3.44
N ILE A 31 7.94 -8.13 -3.49
CA ILE A 31 7.33 -7.29 -4.52
C ILE A 31 7.86 -5.86 -4.45
N VAL A 32 8.04 -5.30 -3.25
CA VAL A 32 8.62 -3.96 -3.08
C VAL A 32 10.07 -3.90 -3.61
N VAL A 33 10.86 -4.96 -3.39
CA VAL A 33 12.21 -5.08 -3.98
C VAL A 33 12.17 -5.19 -5.50
N LEU A 34 11.24 -5.97 -6.06
CA LEU A 34 11.05 -6.08 -7.51
C LEU A 34 10.62 -4.74 -8.15
N MET A 35 9.92 -3.88 -7.41
CA MET A 35 9.60 -2.51 -7.84
C MET A 35 10.80 -1.55 -7.78
N GLY A 36 11.99 -2.02 -7.44
CA GLY A 36 13.21 -1.22 -7.41
C GLY A 36 13.54 -0.63 -6.04
N ALA A 37 13.06 -1.23 -4.94
CA ALA A 37 13.63 -0.93 -3.63
C ALA A 37 15.09 -1.39 -3.56
N VAL A 38 16.01 -0.45 -3.37
CA VAL A 38 17.45 -0.70 -3.30
C VAL A 38 17.90 -0.57 -1.84
N GLY A 39 18.51 -1.62 -1.28
CA GLY A 39 19.04 -1.64 0.10
C GLY A 39 19.58 -3.02 0.50
N THR A 40 20.32 -3.09 1.61
CA THR A 40 20.74 -4.38 2.20
C THR A 40 19.58 -5.04 2.92
N MET A 41 18.95 -6.03 2.29
CA MET A 41 17.89 -6.82 2.92
C MET A 41 18.47 -7.59 4.11
N LYS A 42 18.10 -7.20 5.34
CA LYS A 42 18.30 -8.01 6.56
C LYS A 42 17.57 -9.36 6.40
N PRO A 43 17.90 -10.40 7.19
CA PRO A 43 17.32 -11.73 7.04
C PRO A 43 15.79 -11.70 6.90
N GLU A 44 15.28 -12.47 5.94
CA GLU A 44 13.88 -12.50 5.45
C GLU A 44 12.83 -12.55 6.59
N THR A 45 13.16 -13.21 7.70
CA THR A 45 12.32 -13.36 8.89
C THR A 45 12.14 -12.08 9.71
N GLN A 46 13.16 -11.21 9.78
CA GLN A 46 13.06 -9.93 10.49
C GLN A 46 12.28 -8.91 9.65
N ALA A 47 12.57 -8.88 8.34
CA ALA A 47 11.88 -8.01 7.38
C ALA A 47 10.37 -8.33 7.30
N ALA A 48 10.00 -9.61 7.29
CA ALA A 48 8.60 -10.03 7.30
C ALA A 48 7.85 -9.55 8.55
N LYS A 49 8.47 -9.64 9.75
CA LYS A 49 7.86 -9.18 11.01
C LYS A 49 7.69 -7.66 11.08
N ASP A 50 8.65 -6.90 10.56
CA ASP A 50 8.53 -5.45 10.56
C ASP A 50 7.55 -4.97 9.48
N LEU A 51 7.46 -5.67 8.34
CA LEU A 51 6.42 -5.40 7.36
C LEU A 51 5.03 -5.81 7.87
N GLU A 52 4.91 -6.91 8.62
CA GLU A 52 3.69 -7.30 9.32
C GLU A 52 3.26 -6.21 10.32
N ARG A 53 4.19 -5.71 11.15
CA ARG A 53 3.92 -4.60 12.07
C ARG A 53 3.51 -3.32 11.36
N PHE A 54 4.03 -3.07 10.16
CA PHE A 54 3.65 -1.93 9.34
C PHE A 54 2.30 -2.12 8.64
N ALA A 55 2.00 -3.32 8.17
CA ALA A 55 0.76 -3.64 7.46
C ALA A 55 -0.43 -3.88 8.39
N THR A 56 -0.19 -4.31 9.64
CA THR A 56 -1.22 -4.50 10.67
C THR A 56 -2.05 -3.23 10.93
N PRO A 57 -1.47 -2.02 11.03
CA PRO A 57 -2.23 -0.77 11.11
C PRO A 57 -2.65 -0.21 9.74
N LEU A 58 -2.46 -0.93 8.63
CA LEU A 58 -3.01 -0.55 7.32
C LEU A 58 -4.34 -1.27 7.04
N THR A 59 -5.11 -1.54 8.09
CA THR A 59 -6.51 -1.97 7.91
C THR A 59 -7.38 -0.80 7.46
N MET A 60 -8.50 -1.14 6.82
CA MET A 60 -9.53 -0.17 6.45
C MET A 60 -10.01 0.68 7.62
N GLN A 61 -10.03 0.17 8.86
CA GLN A 61 -10.44 0.96 10.03
C GLN A 61 -9.38 1.97 10.46
N SER A 62 -8.11 1.58 10.50
CA SER A 62 -7.01 2.45 10.94
C SER A 62 -6.61 3.51 9.91
N LEU A 63 -6.86 3.28 8.61
CA LEU A 63 -6.68 4.27 7.55
C LEU A 63 -7.66 5.46 7.64
N GLY A 64 -8.81 5.29 8.29
CA GLY A 64 -9.78 6.35 8.54
C GLY A 64 -9.39 7.29 9.68
N ASP A 65 -8.66 6.78 10.67
CA ASP A 65 -8.29 7.51 11.90
C ASP A 65 -6.87 8.11 11.85
N MET A 66 -6.01 7.58 10.98
CA MET A 66 -4.60 7.98 10.86
C MET A 66 -4.41 9.07 9.79
N SER A 67 -3.64 10.12 10.10
CA SER A 67 -3.25 11.09 9.06
C SER A 67 -2.30 10.43 8.05
N TYR A 68 -2.43 10.73 6.75
CA TYR A 68 -1.50 10.20 5.75
C TYR A 68 -0.06 10.70 5.98
N ALA A 69 0.11 11.82 6.70
CA ALA A 69 1.41 12.26 7.19
C ALA A 69 2.04 11.28 8.20
N ASP A 70 1.23 10.64 9.04
CA ASP A 70 1.70 9.65 10.02
C ASP A 70 2.11 8.36 9.32
N ILE A 71 1.31 7.92 8.35
CA ILE A 71 1.63 6.78 7.48
C ILE A 71 2.95 7.03 6.73
N GLY A 72 3.12 8.23 6.16
CA GLY A 72 4.36 8.62 5.47
C GLY A 72 5.58 8.62 6.38
N ARG A 73 5.42 9.06 7.64
CA ARG A 73 6.49 9.00 8.66
C ARG A 73 6.86 7.57 9.03
N GLN A 74 5.87 6.70 9.25
CA GLN A 74 6.11 5.28 9.56
C GLN A 74 6.80 4.57 8.39
N LEU A 75 6.37 4.85 7.15
CA LEU A 75 6.98 4.30 5.95
C LEU A 75 8.44 4.78 5.78
N SER A 76 8.71 6.05 6.06
CA SER A 76 10.08 6.60 5.99
C SER A 76 10.99 5.98 7.06
N ALA A 77 10.49 5.82 8.30
CA ALA A 77 11.23 5.15 9.36
C ALA A 77 11.55 3.69 9.03
N LEU A 78 10.63 2.98 8.37
CA LEU A 78 10.84 1.60 7.91
C LEU A 78 11.85 1.56 6.75
N ALA A 79 11.78 2.50 5.81
CA ALA A 79 12.76 2.66 4.74
C ALA A 79 14.18 2.89 5.31
N ASP A 80 14.33 3.79 6.28
CA ASP A 80 15.59 4.10 6.95
C ASP A 80 16.14 2.89 7.75
N ALA A 81 15.28 2.16 8.47
CA ALA A 81 15.68 1.01 9.28
C ALA A 81 16.25 -0.17 8.47
N TYR A 82 15.88 -0.22 7.19
CA TYR A 82 16.27 -1.26 6.24
C TYR A 82 17.25 -0.75 5.17
N ASP A 83 17.70 0.51 5.23
CA ASP A 83 18.48 1.18 4.18
C ASP A 83 17.85 1.03 2.79
N VAL A 84 16.51 1.00 2.74
CA VAL A 84 15.73 0.76 1.54
C VAL A 84 15.29 2.09 0.97
N LYS A 85 15.68 2.37 -0.27
CA LYS A 85 15.08 3.47 -1.03
C LYS A 85 13.72 3.05 -1.55
N LEU A 86 12.67 3.79 -1.19
CA LEU A 86 11.32 3.52 -1.70
C LEU A 86 11.27 3.73 -3.23
N PRO A 87 10.61 2.81 -3.96
CA PRO A 87 10.31 2.99 -5.38
C PRO A 87 9.67 4.36 -5.66
N ARG A 88 10.09 5.00 -6.74
CA ARG A 88 9.63 6.33 -7.13
C ARG A 88 8.09 6.38 -7.23
N GLU A 89 7.48 5.33 -7.71
CA GLU A 89 6.05 5.21 -7.95
C GLU A 89 5.28 5.21 -6.63
N LEU A 90 5.77 4.51 -5.60
CA LEU A 90 5.21 4.56 -4.25
C LEU A 90 5.33 5.97 -3.64
N VAL A 91 6.47 6.63 -3.85
CA VAL A 91 6.65 8.02 -3.41
C VAL A 91 5.67 8.97 -4.12
N LEU A 92 5.46 8.80 -5.43
CA LEU A 92 4.51 9.61 -6.20
C LEU A 92 3.06 9.38 -5.77
N ILE A 93 2.68 8.13 -5.52
CA ILE A 93 1.36 7.76 -4.99
C ILE A 93 1.15 8.37 -3.60
N GLY A 94 2.13 8.25 -2.71
CA GLY A 94 2.09 8.87 -1.37
C GLY A 94 1.90 10.39 -1.46
N LYS A 95 2.58 11.07 -2.39
CA LYS A 95 2.35 12.50 -2.64
C LYS A 95 0.91 12.79 -3.08
N GLN A 96 0.29 11.94 -3.90
CA GLN A 96 -1.12 12.14 -4.29
C GLN A 96 -2.05 12.05 -3.08
N PHE A 97 -1.83 11.08 -2.19
CA PHE A 97 -2.61 10.96 -0.95
C PHE A 97 -2.48 12.21 -0.06
N LEU A 98 -1.28 12.79 0.07
CA LEU A 98 -1.09 14.03 0.81
C LEU A 98 -1.83 15.23 0.19
N TYR A 99 -1.89 15.31 -1.15
CA TYR A 99 -2.70 16.34 -1.81
C TYR A 99 -4.19 16.14 -1.53
N VAL A 100 -4.70 14.91 -1.64
CA VAL A 100 -6.09 14.59 -1.32
C VAL A 100 -6.40 14.94 0.14
N GLU A 101 -5.56 14.55 1.09
CA GLU A 101 -5.73 14.89 2.51
C GLU A 101 -5.81 16.40 2.72
N ARG A 102 -4.87 17.15 2.10
CA ARG A 102 -4.85 18.62 2.21
C ARG A 102 -6.14 19.24 1.66
N TYR A 103 -6.64 18.77 0.52
CA TYR A 103 -7.88 19.27 -0.06
C TYR A 103 -9.10 18.89 0.77
N MET A 104 -9.17 17.66 1.28
CA MET A 104 -10.29 17.22 2.10
C MET A 104 -10.34 17.95 3.44
N LYS A 105 -9.19 18.25 4.07
CA LYS A 105 -9.15 19.10 5.27
C LYS A 105 -9.71 20.51 5.02
N LEU A 106 -9.55 21.06 3.81
CA LEU A 106 -10.08 22.37 3.45
C LEU A 106 -11.56 22.33 3.06
N LEU A 107 -11.98 21.32 2.30
CA LEU A 107 -13.30 21.25 1.70
C LEU A 107 -14.34 20.55 2.60
N ALA A 108 -13.93 19.51 3.30
CA ALA A 108 -14.81 18.67 4.11
C ALA A 108 -14.06 18.09 5.33
N PRO A 109 -13.73 18.93 6.34
CA PRO A 109 -12.87 18.54 7.47
C PRO A 109 -13.43 17.43 8.37
N ARG A 110 -14.74 17.14 8.26
CA ARG A 110 -15.41 16.05 9.00
C ARG A 110 -15.67 14.82 8.13
N TRP A 111 -15.31 14.86 6.84
CA TRP A 111 -15.50 13.73 5.95
C TRP A 111 -14.49 12.64 6.30
N GLN A 112 -15.00 11.43 6.47
CA GLN A 112 -14.22 10.23 6.74
C GLN A 112 -14.31 9.33 5.51
N MET A 113 -13.15 9.02 4.94
CA MET A 113 -13.03 8.23 3.72
C MET A 113 -13.77 6.89 3.80
N MET A 114 -13.62 6.22 4.95
CA MET A 114 -14.14 4.88 5.19
C MET A 114 -15.62 4.87 5.55
N SER A 115 -16.19 6.04 5.80
CA SER A 115 -17.62 6.23 6.02
C SER A 115 -18.35 6.60 4.74
N ASP A 116 -17.62 6.84 3.64
CA ASP A 116 -18.19 7.16 2.34
C ASP A 116 -18.66 5.87 1.63
N PRO A 117 -19.97 5.67 1.40
CA PRO A 117 -20.48 4.45 0.78
C PRO A 117 -20.03 4.27 -0.66
N GLN A 118 -19.84 5.36 -1.41
CA GLN A 118 -19.44 5.28 -2.82
C GLN A 118 -18.00 4.80 -2.91
N LEU A 119 -17.12 5.37 -2.09
CA LEU A 119 -15.73 4.99 -2.09
C LEU A 119 -15.52 3.58 -1.52
N THR A 120 -16.26 3.22 -0.47
CA THR A 120 -16.23 1.89 0.12
C THR A 120 -16.68 0.82 -0.89
N GLY A 121 -17.76 1.09 -1.64
CA GLY A 121 -18.24 0.23 -2.71
C GLY A 121 -17.23 0.06 -3.85
N TYR A 122 -16.57 1.16 -4.25
CA TYR A 122 -15.49 1.10 -5.24
C TYR A 122 -14.32 0.22 -4.76
N PHE A 123 -13.87 0.43 -3.53
CA PHE A 123 -12.80 -0.38 -2.93
C PHE A 123 -13.17 -1.87 -2.84
N ALA A 124 -14.41 -2.18 -2.44
CA ALA A 124 -14.88 -3.56 -2.36
C ALA A 124 -14.84 -4.26 -3.74
N ASN A 125 -15.32 -3.59 -4.80
CA ASN A 125 -15.28 -4.13 -6.16
C ASN A 125 -13.85 -4.37 -6.64
N PHE A 126 -12.95 -3.42 -6.38
CA PHE A 126 -11.53 -3.57 -6.69
C PHE A 126 -10.91 -4.78 -5.97
N MET A 127 -11.21 -4.99 -4.70
CA MET A 127 -10.74 -6.16 -3.94
C MET A 127 -11.27 -7.48 -4.53
N VAL A 128 -12.52 -7.52 -4.97
CA VAL A 128 -13.10 -8.69 -5.65
C VAL A 128 -12.42 -8.96 -6.99
N GLU A 129 -12.17 -7.92 -7.79
CA GLU A 129 -11.50 -8.04 -9.08
C GLU A 129 -10.07 -8.58 -8.94
N VAL A 130 -9.29 -7.99 -8.03
CA VAL A 130 -7.91 -8.45 -7.74
C VAL A 130 -7.92 -9.91 -7.26
N SER A 131 -8.89 -10.30 -6.44
CA SER A 131 -9.01 -11.67 -5.95
C SER A 131 -9.37 -12.67 -7.06
N ARG A 132 -10.25 -12.28 -8.00
CA ARG A 132 -10.67 -13.13 -9.12
C ARG A 132 -9.54 -13.39 -10.09
N GLU A 133 -8.76 -12.37 -10.44
CA GLU A 133 -7.60 -12.52 -11.33
C GLU A 133 -6.61 -13.56 -10.78
N HIS A 134 -6.38 -13.57 -9.46
CA HIS A 134 -5.50 -14.55 -8.82
C HIS A 134 -6.10 -15.95 -8.72
N GLN A 135 -7.43 -16.08 -8.72
CA GLN A 135 -8.09 -17.39 -8.71
C GLN A 135 -8.07 -18.04 -10.10
N SER A 136 -8.21 -17.25 -11.17
CA SER A 136 -8.09 -17.76 -12.54
C SER A 136 -6.69 -18.25 -12.89
N ASP A 137 -5.65 -17.66 -12.29
CA ASP A 137 -4.25 -18.08 -12.51
C ASP A 137 -3.89 -19.41 -11.81
N ILE A 138 -4.72 -19.88 -10.86
CA ILE A 138 -4.53 -21.16 -10.15
C ILE A 138 -5.25 -22.32 -10.86
N GLU A 139 -6.24 -22.03 -11.72
CA GLU A 139 -7.03 -23.04 -12.45
C GLU A 139 -6.47 -23.40 -13.83
N VAL A 140 -5.23 -23.00 -14.16
CA VAL A 140 -4.53 -23.32 -15.43
C VAL A 140 -3.32 -24.23 -15.19
#